data_AF-A0A453M481-F1
#
_entry.id   AF-A0A453M481-F1
#
_cell.length_a   1.000
_cell.length_b   1.000
_cell.length_c   1.000
_cell.angle_alpha   90.00
_cell.angle_beta   90.00
_cell.angle_gamma   90.00
#
_symmetry.space_group_name_H-M   'P 1'
#
loop_
_entity.id
_entity.type
_entity.pdbx_description
1 polymer ?
#
loop_
_entity_poly.entity_id
_entity_poly.type
_entity_poly.pdbx_seq_one_letter_code
_entity_poly.pdbx_strand_id
1 'polypeptide(L)'
;HNKYAEDKFAQEFGINVCSDLVSVPARVLPPPMLRYHDSGKEKTCAPSVGQWNMINKKMINGGIIDNWACVSFSRIPPEEVHRFCCDLIQMCNMTGMSVNPRPLVDNRSANPNHIENALRDVYRRTTEMLGKQGHEKQLQLLIVILPEVSGSYGMHMSPLVNPLPPSLGFL
;
A
#
# COMPACT_ATOMS: atom_id res chain seq x y z
N HIS A 1 -13.62 14.05 -40.37
CA HIS A 1 -12.34 14.40 -41.01
C HIS A 1 -12.34 15.91 -41.19
N ASN A 2 -11.48 16.65 -40.47
CA ASN A 2 -11.51 18.12 -40.51
C ASN A 2 -10.84 18.60 -41.79
N LYS A 3 -11.56 19.38 -42.59
CA LYS A 3 -11.11 19.85 -43.91
C LYS A 3 -10.38 21.19 -43.81
N TYR A 4 -9.28 21.24 -43.06
CA TYR A 4 -8.51 22.48 -42.84
C TYR A 4 -7.97 23.12 -44.12
N ALA A 5 -7.73 22.31 -45.17
CA ALA A 5 -7.34 22.81 -46.48
C ALA A 5 -8.46 23.61 -47.19
N GLU A 6 -9.73 23.39 -46.83
CA GLU A 6 -10.90 24.11 -47.37
C GLU A 6 -11.34 25.27 -46.46
N ASP A 7 -10.63 25.54 -45.35
CA ASP A 7 -10.99 26.62 -44.42
C ASP A 7 -10.64 27.99 -45.01
N LYS A 8 -11.66 28.81 -45.24
CA LYS A 8 -11.53 30.13 -45.87
C LYS A 8 -10.68 31.09 -45.06
N PHE A 9 -10.74 31.02 -43.73
CA PHE A 9 -9.94 31.89 -42.87
C PHE A 9 -8.49 31.42 -42.87
N ALA A 10 -8.23 30.11 -42.79
CA ALA A 10 -6.86 29.60 -42.90
C ALA A 10 -6.19 30.01 -44.23
N GLN A 11 -6.92 29.95 -45.34
CA GLN A 11 -6.45 30.40 -46.65
C GLN A 11 -6.20 31.93 -46.69
N GLU A 12 -7.09 32.74 -46.11
CA GLU A 12 -6.94 34.20 -46.04
C GLU A 12 -5.67 34.62 -45.28
N PHE A 13 -5.35 33.92 -44.19
CA PHE A 13 -4.13 34.15 -43.41
C PHE A 13 -2.88 33.42 -43.96
N GLY A 14 -2.98 32.76 -45.12
CA GLY A 14 -1.87 32.04 -45.75
C GLY A 14 -1.39 30.80 -44.98
N ILE A 15 -2.23 30.25 -44.09
CA ILE A 15 -1.93 29.08 -43.28
C ILE A 15 -2.22 27.82 -44.09
N ASN A 16 -1.19 27.01 -44.33
CA ASN A 16 -1.31 25.71 -44.97
C ASN A 16 -1.13 24.58 -43.95
N VAL A 17 -2.11 23.70 -43.83
CA VAL A 17 -2.10 22.57 -42.89
C VAL A 17 -1.85 21.28 -43.66
N CYS A 18 -0.69 20.67 -43.42
CA CYS A 18 -0.37 19.36 -43.95
C CYS A 18 -1.26 18.29 -43.29
N SER A 19 -1.79 17.36 -44.09
CA SER A 19 -2.60 16.24 -43.61
C SER A 19 -1.78 15.11 -42.98
N ASP A 20 -0.48 15.09 -43.28
CA ASP A 20 0.43 14.04 -42.81
C ASP A 20 0.96 14.37 -41.42
N LEU A 21 1.15 13.32 -40.60
CA LEU A 21 1.77 13.48 -39.30
C LEU A 21 3.25 13.83 -39.45
N VAL A 22 3.71 14.78 -38.64
CA VAL A 22 5.13 15.11 -38.57
C VAL A 22 5.90 13.97 -37.92
N SER A 23 6.90 13.45 -38.62
CA SER A 23 7.86 12.49 -38.06
C SER A 23 8.86 13.22 -37.19
N VAL A 24 9.01 12.77 -35.95
CA VAL A 24 9.97 13.33 -34.98
C VAL A 24 10.99 12.25 -34.62
N PRO A 25 12.30 12.51 -34.76
CA PRO A 25 13.31 11.57 -34.30
C PRO A 25 13.19 11.37 -32.78
N ALA A 26 13.02 10.12 -32.38
CA ALA A 26 12.90 9.74 -30.97
C ALA A 26 13.88 8.61 -30.63
N ARG A 27 14.12 8.41 -29.33
CA ARG A 27 14.93 7.32 -28.82
C ARG A 27 14.27 6.68 -27.61
N VAL A 28 14.39 5.37 -27.51
CA VAL A 28 14.01 4.61 -26.33
C VAL A 28 15.23 4.50 -25.43
N LEU A 29 15.12 4.98 -24.19
CA LEU A 29 16.21 4.84 -23.23
C LEU A 29 16.25 3.40 -22.69
N PRO A 30 17.45 2.81 -22.52
CA PRO A 30 17.56 1.56 -21.79
C PRO A 30 17.09 1.79 -20.34
N PRO A 31 16.39 0.82 -19.73
CA PRO A 31 15.91 0.95 -18.36
C PRO A 31 17.09 0.93 -17.38
N PRO A 32 17.00 1.64 -16.24
CA PRO A 32 18.02 1.59 -15.20
C PRO A 32 18.01 0.22 -14.52
N MET A 33 19.17 -0.22 -14.05
CA MET A 33 19.27 -1.40 -13.18
C MET A 33 18.76 -1.07 -11.78
N LEU A 34 17.77 -1.83 -11.31
CA LEU A 34 17.29 -1.74 -9.93
C LEU A 34 18.18 -2.61 -9.04
N ARG A 35 18.55 -2.10 -7.85
CA ARG A 35 19.32 -2.83 -6.84
C ARG A 35 18.44 -3.19 -5.65
N TYR A 36 18.70 -4.36 -5.08
CA TYR A 36 18.05 -4.95 -3.92
C TYR A 36 19.10 -5.38 -2.89
N HIS A 37 18.64 -5.79 -1.71
CA HIS A 37 19.53 -6.18 -0.63
C HIS A 37 20.35 -7.43 -0.99
N ASP A 38 21.61 -7.44 -0.55
CA ASP A 38 22.57 -8.49 -0.93
C ASP A 38 22.26 -9.87 -0.34
N SER A 39 21.38 -9.92 0.67
CA SER A 39 20.85 -11.18 1.24
C SER A 39 19.68 -11.77 0.45
N GLY A 40 19.17 -11.09 -0.58
CA GLY A 40 18.16 -11.63 -1.49
C GLY A 40 18.77 -12.66 -2.44
N LYS A 41 17.92 -13.54 -3.00
CA LYS A 41 18.36 -14.46 -4.06
C LYS A 41 18.73 -13.69 -5.33
N GLU A 42 17.94 -12.67 -5.65
CA GLU A 42 18.19 -11.71 -6.73
C GLU A 42 18.53 -10.34 -6.15
N LYS A 43 19.68 -9.81 -6.56
CA LYS A 43 20.24 -8.54 -6.05
C LYS A 43 20.02 -7.36 -6.99
N THR A 44 19.76 -7.65 -8.25
CA THR A 44 19.52 -6.64 -9.27
C THR A 44 18.51 -7.14 -10.29
N CYS A 45 17.71 -6.25 -10.86
CA CYS A 45 16.92 -6.55 -12.06
C CYS A 45 16.88 -5.38 -13.02
N ALA A 46 16.84 -5.68 -14.32
CA ALA A 46 16.49 -4.72 -15.36
C ALA A 46 14.97 -4.75 -15.56
N PRO A 47 14.26 -3.62 -15.39
CA PRO A 47 12.85 -3.54 -15.75
C PRO A 47 12.63 -3.91 -17.21
N SER A 48 11.50 -4.54 -17.51
CA SER A 48 11.10 -4.89 -18.88
C SER A 48 9.75 -4.26 -19.18
N VAL A 49 9.65 -3.54 -20.30
CA VAL A 49 8.41 -2.83 -20.72
C VAL A 49 7.83 -1.95 -19.60
N GLY A 50 8.71 -1.31 -18.82
CA GLY A 50 8.32 -0.45 -17.69
C GLY A 50 7.85 -1.19 -16.43
N GLN A 51 8.04 -2.51 -16.35
CA GLN A 51 7.56 -3.34 -15.23
C GLN A 51 8.71 -4.08 -14.53
N TRP A 52 8.51 -4.34 -13.23
CA TRP A 52 9.36 -5.19 -12.40
C TRP A 52 8.52 -5.78 -11.24
N ASN A 53 9.06 -6.79 -10.55
CA ASN A 53 8.42 -7.40 -9.38
C ASN A 53 9.44 -7.65 -8.25
N MET A 54 8.94 -8.06 -7.08
CA MET A 54 9.74 -8.33 -5.87
C MET A 54 10.06 -9.82 -5.64
N ILE A 55 9.70 -10.71 -6.58
CA ILE A 55 9.95 -12.15 -6.41
C ILE A 55 11.46 -12.39 -6.29
N ASN A 56 11.85 -13.22 -5.31
CA ASN A 56 13.24 -13.55 -4.99
C ASN A 56 14.13 -12.38 -4.52
N LYS A 57 13.56 -11.20 -4.30
CA LYS A 57 14.27 -9.96 -3.93
C LYS A 57 13.97 -9.57 -2.50
N LYS A 58 14.92 -8.87 -1.87
CA LYS A 58 14.74 -8.27 -0.55
C LYS A 58 14.92 -6.76 -0.61
N MET A 59 14.08 -6.02 0.11
CA MET A 59 14.16 -4.58 0.24
C MET A 59 15.51 -4.17 0.83
N ILE A 60 16.13 -3.11 0.32
CA ILE A 60 17.43 -2.61 0.84
C ILE A 60 17.30 -2.21 2.31
N ASN A 61 16.27 -1.43 2.63
CA ASN A 61 15.99 -0.96 3.98
C ASN A 61 14.59 -1.42 4.40
N GLY A 62 14.45 -2.71 4.74
CA GLY A 62 13.19 -3.23 5.27
C GLY A 62 12.88 -2.65 6.66
N GLY A 63 11.63 -2.26 6.88
CA GLY A 63 11.18 -1.74 8.17
C GLY A 63 11.18 -2.80 9.26
N ILE A 64 11.30 -2.34 10.51
CA ILE A 64 11.17 -3.17 11.72
C ILE A 64 9.81 -2.87 12.37
N ILE A 65 8.98 -3.89 12.56
CA ILE A 65 7.64 -3.80 13.16
C ILE A 65 7.57 -4.81 14.31
N ASP A 66 7.84 -4.35 15.52
CA ASP A 66 7.78 -5.15 16.74
C ASP A 66 6.34 -5.27 17.27
N ASN A 67 5.56 -4.19 17.09
CA ASN A 67 4.22 -4.04 17.65
C ASN A 67 3.18 -3.81 16.55
N TRP A 68 2.37 -4.82 16.28
CA TRP A 68 1.24 -4.73 15.37
C TRP A 68 -0.02 -5.38 15.96
N ALA A 69 -1.17 -5.02 15.41
CA ALA A 69 -2.46 -5.60 15.79
C ALA A 69 -3.35 -5.77 14.57
N CYS A 70 -4.38 -6.62 14.67
CA CYS A 70 -5.37 -6.81 13.62
C CYS A 70 -6.79 -6.72 14.17
N VAL A 71 -7.66 -5.99 13.46
CA VAL A 71 -9.10 -5.94 13.68
C VAL A 71 -9.83 -6.24 12.38
N SER A 72 -10.82 -7.13 12.44
CA SER A 72 -11.65 -7.53 11.31
C SER A 72 -13.09 -7.12 11.56
N PHE A 73 -13.63 -6.33 10.64
CA PHE A 73 -15.03 -5.94 10.53
C PHE A 73 -15.78 -6.75 9.47
N SER A 74 -15.10 -7.72 8.85
CA SER A 74 -15.67 -8.63 7.86
C SER A 74 -16.31 -9.84 8.53
N ARG A 75 -17.10 -10.60 7.75
CA ARG A 75 -17.70 -11.88 8.15
C ARG A 75 -16.73 -13.07 8.02
N ILE A 76 -15.48 -12.80 7.65
CA ILE A 76 -14.42 -13.81 7.53
C ILE A 76 -14.19 -14.49 8.89
N PRO A 77 -14.14 -15.83 8.96
CA PRO A 77 -13.88 -16.55 10.19
C PRO A 77 -12.54 -16.14 10.84
N PRO A 78 -12.45 -16.10 12.19
CA PRO A 78 -11.22 -15.70 12.89
C PRO A 78 -9.97 -16.50 12.50
N GLU A 79 -10.13 -17.79 12.18
CA GLU A 79 -9.05 -18.65 11.73
C GLU A 79 -8.47 -18.20 10.37
N GLU A 80 -9.33 -17.78 9.44
CA GLU A 80 -8.89 -17.29 8.14
C GLU A 80 -8.22 -15.92 8.25
N VAL A 81 -8.73 -15.05 9.13
CA VAL A 81 -8.07 -13.78 9.47
C VAL A 81 -6.68 -14.04 10.06
N HIS A 82 -6.55 -15.02 10.96
CA HIS A 82 -5.28 -15.40 11.54
C HIS A 82 -4.30 -15.92 10.48
N ARG A 83 -4.74 -16.84 9.62
CA ARG A 83 -3.95 -17.37 8.50
C ARG A 83 -3.47 -16.25 7.56
N PHE A 84 -4.38 -15.35 7.17
CA PHE A 84 -4.05 -14.18 6.35
C PHE A 84 -2.96 -13.33 7.00
N CYS A 85 -3.07 -13.01 8.29
CA CYS A 85 -2.07 -12.22 8.98
C CYS A 85 -0.72 -12.96 9.03
N CYS A 86 -0.72 -14.25 9.34
CA CYS A 86 0.49 -15.08 9.34
C CYS A 86 1.19 -15.07 7.97
N ASP A 87 0.43 -15.27 6.89
CA ASP A 87 0.95 -15.25 5.52
C ASP A 87 1.51 -13.88 5.16
N LEU A 88 0.80 -12.80 5.52
CA LEU A 88 1.25 -11.42 5.28
C LEU A 88 2.56 -11.13 6.02
N ILE A 89 2.64 -11.43 7.31
CA ILE A 89 3.85 -11.22 8.12
C ILE A 89 5.01 -12.08 7.61
N GLN A 90 4.75 -13.31 7.20
CA GLN A 90 5.74 -14.18 6.58
C GLN A 90 6.28 -13.56 5.28
N MET A 91 5.41 -13.02 4.42
CA MET A 91 5.81 -12.33 3.20
C MET A 91 6.64 -11.06 3.47
N CYS A 92 6.26 -10.25 4.46
CA CYS A 92 7.06 -9.09 4.90
C CYS A 92 8.48 -9.53 5.31
N ASN A 93 8.59 -10.57 6.13
CA ASN A 93 9.88 -11.11 6.56
C ASN A 93 10.70 -11.71 5.40
N MET A 94 10.05 -12.40 4.46
CA MET A 94 10.69 -12.94 3.26
C MET A 94 11.22 -11.85 2.33
N THR A 95 10.53 -10.72 2.27
CA THR A 95 10.89 -9.56 1.43
C THR A 95 11.88 -8.61 2.11
N GLY A 96 12.39 -8.96 3.30
CA GLY A 96 13.50 -8.25 3.95
C GLY A 96 13.09 -7.26 5.04
N MET A 97 11.81 -7.21 5.42
CA MET A 97 11.38 -6.55 6.65
C MET A 97 11.67 -7.43 7.87
N SER A 98 11.58 -6.88 9.07
CA SER A 98 11.58 -7.63 10.32
C SER A 98 10.28 -7.34 11.07
N VAL A 99 9.32 -8.24 10.96
CA VAL A 99 8.01 -8.09 11.58
C VAL A 99 7.79 -9.22 12.57
N ASN A 100 7.41 -8.87 13.80
CA ASN A 100 7.14 -9.82 14.87
C ASN A 100 6.05 -10.82 14.42
N PRO A 101 6.29 -12.14 14.47
CA PRO A 101 5.31 -13.14 14.03
C PRO A 101 3.99 -13.12 14.82
N ARG A 102 4.01 -12.60 16.05
CA ARG A 102 2.82 -12.54 16.91
C ARG A 102 2.29 -11.12 17.00
N PRO A 103 0.97 -10.91 16.89
CA PRO A 103 0.39 -9.61 17.17
C PRO A 103 0.54 -9.27 18.66
N LEU A 104 0.56 -7.98 18.95
CA LEU A 104 0.64 -7.46 20.32
C LEU A 104 -0.60 -7.83 21.16
N VAL A 105 -1.75 -7.95 20.50
CA VAL A 105 -3.04 -8.36 21.09
C VAL A 105 -3.73 -9.34 20.14
N ASP A 106 -4.55 -10.24 20.66
CA ASP A 106 -5.27 -11.22 19.82
C ASP A 106 -6.14 -10.56 18.75
N ASN A 107 -6.16 -11.18 17.57
CA ASN A 107 -6.97 -10.73 16.43
C ASN A 107 -8.44 -10.61 16.83
N ARG A 108 -9.06 -9.44 16.60
CA ARG A 108 -10.46 -9.21 16.96
C ARG A 108 -11.37 -9.24 15.75
N SER A 109 -12.52 -9.89 15.89
CA SER A 109 -13.68 -9.64 15.04
C SER A 109 -14.61 -8.63 15.73
N ALA A 110 -15.12 -7.66 14.98
CA ALA A 110 -15.99 -6.61 15.46
C ALA A 110 -17.13 -6.33 14.47
N ASN A 111 -18.24 -5.80 14.99
CA ASN A 111 -19.37 -5.42 14.15
C ASN A 111 -19.00 -4.17 13.33
N PRO A 112 -19.19 -4.18 12.00
CA PRO A 112 -18.90 -3.02 11.14
C PRO A 112 -19.72 -1.76 11.48
N ASN A 113 -20.84 -1.88 12.18
CA ASN A 113 -21.61 -0.71 12.65
C ASN A 113 -20.98 -0.03 13.89
N HIS A 114 -19.96 -0.63 14.49
CA HIS A 114 -19.31 -0.15 15.72
C HIS A 114 -17.79 0.02 15.55
N ILE A 115 -17.34 0.49 14.38
CA ILE A 115 -15.92 0.63 14.02
C ILE A 115 -15.15 1.48 15.04
N GLU A 116 -15.68 2.67 15.41
CA GLU A 116 -14.99 3.56 16.34
C GLU A 116 -14.77 2.91 17.71
N ASN A 117 -15.79 2.25 18.27
CA ASN A 117 -15.67 1.55 19.55
C ASN A 117 -14.65 0.42 19.49
N ALA A 118 -14.63 -0.33 18.39
CA ALA A 118 -13.65 -1.40 18.20
C ALA A 118 -12.22 -0.87 18.06
N LEU A 119 -12.01 0.26 17.37
CA LEU A 119 -10.70 0.89 17.26
C LEU A 119 -10.22 1.47 18.58
N ARG A 120 -11.10 2.15 19.35
CA ARG A 120 -10.80 2.62 20.71
C ARG A 120 -10.43 1.47 21.63
N ASP A 121 -11.14 0.35 21.53
CA ASP A 121 -10.86 -0.86 22.30
C ASP A 121 -9.48 -1.45 21.98
N VAL A 122 -9.12 -1.53 20.69
CA VAL A 122 -7.79 -2.00 20.26
C VAL A 122 -6.72 -1.06 20.79
N TYR A 123 -6.89 0.26 20.61
CA TYR A 123 -5.94 1.26 21.10
C TYR A 123 -5.72 1.18 22.61
N ARG A 124 -6.80 1.06 23.39
CA ARG A 124 -6.71 0.90 24.84
C ARG A 124 -5.89 -0.35 25.21
N ARG A 125 -6.21 -1.49 24.62
CA ARG A 125 -5.53 -2.77 24.92
C ARG A 125 -4.06 -2.77 24.52
N THR A 126 -3.74 -2.22 23.34
CA THR A 126 -2.35 -2.12 22.90
C THR A 126 -1.56 -1.20 23.83
N THR A 127 -2.14 -0.05 24.22
CA THR A 127 -1.53 0.88 25.19
C THR A 127 -1.29 0.21 26.54
N GLU A 128 -2.27 -0.55 27.07
CA GLU A 128 -2.13 -1.30 28.32
C GLU A 128 -1.03 -2.38 28.25
N MET A 129 -0.94 -3.11 27.14
CA MET A 129 0.10 -4.14 26.96
C MET A 129 1.50 -3.53 26.82
N LEU A 130 1.62 -2.41 26.10
CA LEU A 130 2.88 -1.69 25.93
C LEU A 130 3.35 -1.04 27.24
N GLY A 131 2.41 -0.48 28.02
CA GLY A 131 2.71 0.07 29.35
C GLY A 131 3.30 -0.96 30.32
N LYS A 132 2.93 -2.23 30.21
CA LYS A 132 3.49 -3.33 31.02
C LYS A 132 4.89 -3.76 30.58
N GLN A 133 5.29 -3.48 29.33
CA GLN A 133 6.58 -3.93 28.78
C GLN A 133 7.74 -2.96 29.07
N GLY A 134 7.46 -1.78 29.62
CA GLY A 134 8.47 -0.76 29.94
C GLY A 134 9.05 -0.05 28.71
N HIS A 135 9.17 1.28 28.81
CA HIS A 135 9.53 2.25 27.75
C HIS A 135 8.44 2.58 26.72
N GLU A 136 8.63 3.74 26.06
CA GLU A 136 7.82 4.44 25.05
C GLU A 136 7.59 3.64 23.76
N LYS A 137 7.16 2.39 23.88
CA LYS A 137 6.78 1.58 22.73
C LYS A 137 5.37 1.96 22.30
N GLN A 138 5.19 2.16 21.01
CA GLN A 138 3.90 2.45 20.39
C GLN A 138 3.51 1.33 19.43
N LEU A 139 2.21 1.27 19.13
CA LEU A 139 1.71 0.46 18.01
C LEU A 139 2.28 1.03 16.70
N GLN A 140 2.90 0.19 15.88
CA GLN A 140 3.55 0.59 14.63
C GLN A 140 2.68 0.29 13.40
N LEU A 141 1.84 -0.74 13.48
CA LEU A 141 0.95 -1.16 12.40
C LEU A 141 -0.39 -1.65 12.96
N LEU A 142 -1.49 -1.19 12.36
CA LEU A 142 -2.83 -1.72 12.59
C LEU A 142 -3.40 -2.23 11.28
N ILE A 143 -3.63 -3.54 11.20
CA ILE A 143 -4.29 -4.18 10.06
C ILE A 143 -5.80 -4.12 10.28
N VAL A 144 -6.53 -3.55 9.33
CA VAL A 144 -8.00 -3.44 9.39
C VAL A 144 -8.63 -4.17 8.22
N ILE A 145 -9.32 -5.28 8.49
CA ILE A 145 -10.05 -6.05 7.47
C ILE A 145 -11.48 -5.53 7.40
N LEU A 146 -11.88 -5.02 6.23
CA LEU A 146 -13.19 -4.42 6.03
C LEU A 146 -14.17 -5.38 5.35
N PRO A 147 -15.49 -5.20 5.56
CA PRO A 147 -16.51 -5.90 4.78
C PRO A 147 -16.50 -5.43 3.33
N GLU A 148 -16.92 -6.31 2.42
CA GLU A 148 -16.96 -6.10 0.95
C GLU A 148 -18.06 -5.12 0.48
N VAL A 149 -18.51 -4.21 1.35
CA VAL A 149 -19.53 -3.21 0.99
C VAL A 149 -18.85 -1.89 0.60
N SER A 150 -19.19 -1.40 -0.60
CA SER A 150 -18.73 -0.12 -1.14
C SER A 150 -19.08 1.05 -0.21
N GLY A 151 -18.08 1.88 0.15
CA GLY A 151 -18.25 3.08 0.99
C GLY A 151 -17.72 2.96 2.42
N SER A 152 -17.31 1.78 2.87
CA SER A 152 -16.83 1.52 4.24
C SER A 152 -15.57 2.31 4.62
N TYR A 153 -14.61 2.49 3.71
CA TYR A 153 -13.38 3.25 3.96
C TYR A 153 -13.64 4.76 4.07
N GLY A 154 -14.40 5.33 3.13
CA GLY A 154 -14.66 6.78 3.06
C GLY A 154 -15.62 7.30 4.14
N MET A 155 -16.63 6.51 4.52
CA MET A 155 -17.65 6.91 5.51
C MET A 155 -17.20 6.72 6.97
N HIS A 156 -16.35 5.73 7.25
CA HIS A 156 -16.03 5.35 8.63
C HIS A 156 -14.57 5.57 9.05
N MET A 157 -13.59 5.64 8.13
CA MET A 157 -12.19 5.88 8.49
C MET A 157 -11.74 7.34 8.35
N SER A 158 -12.39 8.15 7.52
CA SER A 158 -11.99 9.55 7.31
C SER A 158 -11.92 10.41 8.59
N PRO A 159 -12.82 10.27 9.60
CA PRO A 159 -12.66 10.98 10.88
C PRO A 159 -11.73 10.28 11.89
N LEU A 160 -11.30 9.03 11.62
CA LEU A 160 -10.50 8.18 12.54
C LEU A 160 -9.02 8.11 12.17
N VAL A 161 -8.56 8.81 11.14
CA VAL A 161 -7.13 9.03 10.87
C VAL A 161 -6.53 10.07 11.83
N ASN A 162 -7.37 10.95 12.42
CA ASN A 162 -6.92 12.03 13.31
C ASN A 162 -6.50 11.67 14.74
N PRO A 163 -6.93 10.56 15.38
CA PRO A 163 -6.44 10.15 16.70
C PRO A 163 -5.29 9.12 16.65
N LEU A 164 -4.88 8.61 15.48
CA LEU A 164 -3.76 7.66 15.38
C LEU A 164 -2.44 8.44 15.28
N PRO A 165 -1.37 8.01 15.98
CA PRO A 165 -0.09 8.69 15.92
C PRO A 165 0.41 8.75 14.46
N PRO A 166 1.05 9.85 14.04
CA PRO A 166 1.48 10.06 12.65
C PRO A 166 2.48 9.01 12.14
N SER A 167 2.96 8.11 13.00
CA SER A 167 3.82 6.98 12.67
C SER A 167 3.07 5.72 12.22
N LEU A 168 1.73 5.67 12.27
CA LEU A 168 0.98 4.51 11.81
C LEU A 168 0.90 4.50 10.27
N GLY A 169 1.58 3.55 9.64
CA GLY A 169 1.33 3.21 8.25
C GLY A 169 0.02 2.44 8.13
N PHE A 170 -0.87 2.84 7.23
CA PHE A 170 -2.03 2.05 6.84
C PHE A 170 -1.65 1.15 5.65
N LEU A 171 -1.95 -0.14 5.76
CA LEU A 171 -1.87 -1.13 4.68
C LEU A 171 -3.28 -1.69 4.42
#